data_AF-A0A7V6P0Q0-F1
#
_entry.id   AF-A0A7V6P0Q0-F1
#
_cell.length_a   1.000
_cell.length_b   1.000
_cell.length_c   1.000
_cell.angle_alpha   90.00
_cell.angle_beta   90.00
_cell.angle_gamma   90.00
#
_symmetry.space_group_name_H-M   'P 1'
#
loop_
_entity.id
_entity.type
_entity.pdbx_description
1 polymer ?
#
loop_
_entity_poly.entity_id
_entity_poly.type
_entity_poly.pdbx_seq_one_letter_code
_entity_poly.pdbx_strand_id
1 'polypeptide(L)'
;MSNNNNCVNRLIGRLPKVGIRPVIDARLGGARESLEGQTMQMAESVKKLITENLRHPCGAPVECVISDSTIGRAAEAAACDDKFAREGVGVSITVTPCWCYGSETMDMNPYTPKAVWGFNGSERPGAVYLAAV
;
A
#
# COMPACT_ATOMS: atom_id res chain seq x y z
N MET A 1 30.32 16.76 -17.96
CA MET A 1 30.62 15.85 -16.84
C MET A 1 29.42 14.94 -16.66
N SER A 2 29.42 13.76 -17.29
CA SER A 2 28.39 12.74 -17.11
C SER A 2 28.63 12.05 -15.77
N ASN A 3 27.82 12.37 -14.76
CA ASN A 3 27.79 11.63 -13.49
C ASN A 3 27.26 10.23 -13.78
N ASN A 4 28.16 9.29 -14.07
CA ASN A 4 27.83 7.88 -14.23
C ASN A 4 27.71 7.21 -12.85
N ASN A 5 26.82 7.73 -12.00
CA ASN A 5 26.39 7.06 -10.77
C ASN A 5 25.27 6.08 -11.14
N ASN A 6 25.58 5.03 -11.90
CA ASN A 6 24.65 3.92 -12.02
C ASN A 6 24.51 3.30 -10.62
N CYS A 7 23.30 3.32 -10.03
CA CYS A 7 23.04 2.47 -8.85
C CYS A 7 23.35 1.03 -9.28
N VAL A 8 24.36 0.44 -8.65
CA VAL A 8 24.67 -0.97 -8.81
C VAL A 8 24.12 -1.68 -7.57
N ASN A 9 23.09 -2.50 -7.76
CA ASN A 9 22.69 -3.44 -6.72
C ASN A 9 23.81 -4.47 -6.56
N ARG A 10 24.56 -4.37 -5.46
CA ARG A 10 25.74 -5.22 -5.20
C ARG A 10 25.38 -6.60 -4.67
N LEU A 11 24.16 -6.78 -4.15
CA LEU A 11 23.72 -8.02 -3.52
C LEU A 11 22.89 -8.87 -4.49
N ILE A 12 22.89 -10.19 -4.28
CA ILE A 12 22.09 -11.13 -5.05
C ILE A 12 20.61 -10.87 -4.76
N GLY A 13 19.80 -10.75 -5.82
CA GLY A 13 18.36 -10.57 -5.72
C GLY A 13 17.88 -9.19 -6.17
N ARG A 14 16.61 -8.91 -5.93
CA ARG A 14 15.92 -7.67 -6.30
C ARG A 14 15.97 -6.69 -5.13
N LEU A 15 16.00 -5.39 -5.40
CA LEU A 15 15.77 -4.39 -4.36
C LEU A 15 14.33 -4.53 -3.85
N PRO A 16 14.09 -4.52 -2.53
CA PRO A 16 12.75 -4.70 -1.98
C PRO A 16 11.87 -3.49 -2.29
N LYS A 17 10.63 -3.73 -2.70
CA LYS A 17 9.64 -2.68 -2.96
C LYS A 17 8.72 -2.46 -1.76
N VAL A 18 8.08 -1.30 -1.69
CA VAL A 18 7.00 -1.02 -0.73
C VAL A 18 5.65 -1.33 -1.38
N GLY A 19 4.88 -2.24 -0.80
CA GLY A 19 3.51 -2.51 -1.21
C GLY A 19 2.53 -1.56 -0.54
N ILE A 20 1.59 -0.99 -1.27
CA ILE A 20 0.58 -0.07 -0.74
C ILE A 20 -0.82 -0.66 -1.00
N ARG A 21 -1.56 -0.89 0.08
CA ARG A 21 -2.86 -1.58 0.10
C ARG A 21 -3.97 -0.56 0.39
N PRO A 22 -4.61 0.05 -0.63
CA PRO A 22 -5.77 0.90 -0.43
C PRO A 22 -6.98 0.04 -0.02
N VAL A 23 -7.40 0.07 1.24
CA VAL A 23 -8.57 -0.69 1.72
C VAL A 23 -9.80 0.20 1.81
N ILE A 24 -10.97 -0.35 1.50
CA ILE A 24 -12.22 0.41 1.34
C ILE A 24 -13.44 -0.31 1.93
N ASP A 25 -14.49 0.44 2.26
CA ASP A 25 -15.80 -0.16 2.55
C ASP A 25 -16.37 -0.85 1.30
N ALA A 26 -16.64 -2.15 1.38
CA ALA A 26 -17.12 -2.93 0.25
C ALA A 26 -18.63 -2.80 -0.02
N ARG A 27 -19.39 -2.01 0.74
CA ARG A 27 -20.82 -1.80 0.50
C ARG A 27 -21.02 -1.08 -0.83
N LEU A 28 -21.71 -1.73 -1.75
CA LEU A 28 -22.12 -1.16 -3.02
C LEU A 28 -23.40 -0.32 -2.86
N GLY A 29 -23.78 0.39 -3.92
CA GLY A 29 -24.98 1.24 -3.90
C GLY A 29 -24.69 2.67 -3.46
N GLY A 30 -23.48 3.15 -3.71
CA GLY A 30 -23.04 4.53 -3.49
C GLY A 30 -22.04 4.70 -2.35
N ALA A 31 -21.89 3.72 -1.45
CA ALA A 31 -20.93 3.82 -0.36
C ALA A 31 -19.48 3.65 -0.87
N ARG A 32 -19.16 2.50 -1.49
CA ARG A 32 -17.84 2.23 -2.07
C ARG A 32 -17.49 3.20 -3.19
N GLU A 33 -18.41 3.39 -4.13
CA GLU A 33 -18.21 4.17 -5.35
C GLU A 33 -17.84 5.63 -5.04
N SER A 34 -18.38 6.18 -3.94
CA SER A 34 -18.06 7.53 -3.48
C SER A 34 -16.64 7.68 -2.90
N LEU A 35 -15.98 6.57 -2.54
CA LEU A 35 -14.70 6.56 -1.83
C LEU A 35 -13.53 6.05 -2.67
N GLU A 36 -13.78 5.44 -3.83
CA GLU A 36 -12.76 4.85 -4.71
C GLU A 36 -11.63 5.86 -5.03
N GLY A 37 -12.01 7.05 -5.51
CA GLY A 37 -11.05 8.09 -5.89
C GLY A 37 -10.20 8.57 -4.72
N GLN A 38 -10.82 8.84 -3.56
CA GLN A 38 -10.11 9.30 -2.36
C GLN A 38 -9.17 8.21 -1.81
N THR A 39 -9.64 6.96 -1.77
CA THR A 39 -8.87 5.83 -1.24
C THR A 39 -7.63 5.57 -2.10
N MET A 40 -7.77 5.59 -3.42
CA MET A 40 -6.64 5.41 -4.33
C MET A 40 -5.68 6.61 -4.31
N GLN A 41 -6.20 7.84 -4.19
CA GLN A 41 -5.37 9.04 -4.06
C GLN A 41 -4.50 9.02 -2.79
N MET A 42 -5.02 8.44 -1.70
CA MET A 42 -4.27 8.24 -0.46
C MET A 42 -3.08 7.28 -0.69
N ALA A 43 -3.28 6.20 -1.44
CA ALA A 43 -2.20 5.28 -1.83
C ALA A 43 -1.15 5.94 -2.72
N GLU A 44 -1.57 6.69 -3.74
CA GLU A 44 -0.66 7.44 -4.61
C GLU A 44 0.13 8.51 -3.84
N SER A 45 -0.48 9.14 -2.83
CA SER A 45 0.20 10.11 -1.97
C SER A 45 1.31 9.47 -1.14
N VAL A 46 1.09 8.26 -0.61
CA VAL A 46 2.14 7.47 0.08
C VAL A 46 3.25 7.08 -0.88
N LYS A 47 2.91 6.58 -2.07
CA LYS A 47 3.89 6.24 -3.12
C LYS A 47 4.77 7.42 -3.45
N LYS A 48 4.17 8.59 -3.69
CA LYS A 48 4.90 9.83 -3.98
C LYS A 48 5.85 10.19 -2.85
N LEU A 49 5.35 10.25 -1.61
CA LEU A 49 6.15 10.58 -0.43
C LEU A 49 7.38 9.65 -0.31
N ILE A 50 7.18 8.34 -0.43
CA ILE A 50 8.26 7.35 -0.32
C ILE A 50 9.27 7.51 -1.46
N THR A 51 8.80 7.55 -2.70
CA THR A 51 9.66 7.60 -3.88
C THR A 51 10.50 8.89 -3.90
N GLU A 52 9.93 10.02 -3.46
CA GLU A 52 10.62 11.31 -3.41
C GLU A 52 11.70 11.33 -2.32
N ASN A 53 11.43 10.77 -1.13
CA ASN A 53 12.25 10.97 0.06
C ASN A 53 13.18 9.82 0.43
N LEU A 54 12.91 8.59 -0.03
CA LEU A 54 13.68 7.41 0.35
C LEU A 54 14.53 6.87 -0.80
N ARG A 55 15.74 6.41 -0.45
CA ARG A 55 16.67 5.74 -1.37
C ARG A 55 17.14 4.44 -0.76
N HIS A 56 17.38 3.44 -1.61
CA HIS A 56 18.14 2.26 -1.22
C HIS A 56 19.60 2.62 -0.93
N PRO A 57 20.36 1.76 -0.23
CA PRO A 57 21.79 1.99 0.02
C PRO A 57 22.64 2.19 -1.26
N CYS A 58 22.19 1.70 -2.42
CA CYS A 58 22.85 1.94 -3.71
C CYS A 58 22.56 3.33 -4.32
N GLY A 59 21.67 4.11 -3.72
CA GLY A 59 21.23 5.42 -4.22
C GLY A 59 19.98 5.42 -5.12
N ALA A 60 19.45 4.25 -5.51
CA ALA A 60 18.20 4.19 -6.28
C ALA A 60 16.98 4.63 -5.44
N PRO A 61 15.99 5.33 -6.02
CA PRO A 61 14.71 5.58 -5.37
C PRO A 61 14.02 4.29 -4.96
N VAL A 62 13.39 4.30 -3.78
CA VAL A 62 12.58 3.17 -3.33
C VAL A 62 11.34 3.08 -4.23
N GLU A 63 11.14 1.93 -4.86
CA GLU A 63 9.97 1.66 -5.68
C GLU A 63 8.76 1.26 -4.83
N CYS A 64 7.57 1.68 -5.24
CA CYS A 64 6.31 1.30 -4.62
C CYS A 64 5.40 0.57 -5.62
N VAL A 65 4.64 -0.40 -5.10
CA VAL A 65 3.63 -1.17 -5.84
C VAL A 65 2.29 -0.95 -5.15
N ILE A 66 1.33 -0.39 -5.87
CA ILE A 66 -0.05 -0.22 -5.36
C ILE A 66 -0.88 -1.44 -5.82
N SER A 67 -1.83 -1.90 -5.00
CA SER A 67 -2.85 -2.87 -5.42
C SER A 67 -3.54 -2.44 -6.73
N ASP A 68 -3.92 -3.37 -7.60
CA ASP A 68 -4.61 -3.04 -8.86
C ASP A 68 -6.01 -2.44 -8.64
N SER A 69 -6.61 -2.74 -7.49
CA SER A 69 -7.92 -2.23 -7.07
C SER A 69 -7.92 -1.88 -5.58
N THR A 70 -8.92 -1.13 -5.15
CA THR A 70 -9.22 -0.99 -3.72
C THR A 70 -9.68 -2.32 -3.13
N ILE A 71 -9.32 -2.56 -1.88
CA ILE A 71 -9.49 -3.86 -1.21
C ILE A 71 -10.63 -3.72 -0.21
N GLY A 72 -11.81 -4.22 -0.57
CA GLY A 72 -12.98 -4.28 0.29
C GLY A 72 -13.27 -5.68 0.83
N ARG A 73 -12.83 -6.74 0.13
CA ARG A 73 -13.08 -8.14 0.49
C ARG A 73 -11.84 -9.02 0.33
N ALA A 74 -11.89 -10.22 0.91
CA ALA A 74 -10.80 -11.19 0.90
C ALA A 74 -10.28 -11.56 -0.51
N ALA A 75 -11.14 -11.56 -1.53
CA ALA A 75 -10.72 -11.84 -2.91
C ALA A 75 -9.75 -10.77 -3.46
N GLU A 76 -10.01 -9.49 -3.17
CA GLU A 76 -9.16 -8.37 -3.58
C GLU A 76 -7.87 -8.35 -2.76
N ALA A 77 -7.95 -8.71 -1.47
CA ALA A 77 -6.76 -8.86 -0.61
C ALA A 77 -5.84 -9.96 -1.16
N ALA A 78 -6.38 -11.12 -1.52
CA ALA A 78 -5.62 -12.23 -2.11
C ALA A 78 -5.00 -11.84 -3.47
N ALA A 79 -5.71 -11.10 -4.31
CA ALA A 79 -5.18 -10.61 -5.58
C ALA A 79 -4.02 -9.60 -5.38
N CYS A 80 -4.15 -8.72 -4.38
CA CYS A 80 -3.08 -7.81 -3.99
C CYS A 80 -1.84 -8.58 -3.51
N ASP A 81 -2.03 -9.61 -2.68
CA ASP A 81 -0.93 -10.39 -2.12
C ASP A 81 -0.18 -11.18 -3.22
N ASP A 82 -0.89 -11.75 -4.20
CA ASP A 82 -0.29 -12.41 -5.37
C ASP A 82 0.56 -11.43 -6.20
N LYS A 83 0.02 -10.23 -6.47
CA LYS A 83 0.78 -9.17 -7.15
C LYS A 83 2.05 -8.81 -6.37
N PHE A 84 1.93 -8.60 -5.07
CA PHE A 84 3.04 -8.18 -4.20
C PHE A 84 4.14 -9.23 -4.15
N ALA A 85 3.77 -10.51 -4.08
CA ALA A 85 4.72 -11.63 -4.14
C ALA A 85 5.49 -11.65 -5.48
N ARG A 86 4.79 -11.48 -6.60
CA ARG A 86 5.42 -11.43 -7.94
C ARG A 86 6.35 -10.23 -8.12
N GLU A 87 5.97 -9.08 -7.57
CA GLU A 87 6.72 -7.83 -7.68
C GLU A 87 7.93 -7.72 -6.72
N GLY A 88 8.06 -8.63 -5.74
CA GLY A 88 9.13 -8.57 -4.75
C GLY A 88 8.93 -7.46 -3.72
N VAL A 89 7.69 -7.26 -3.29
CA VAL A 89 7.37 -6.39 -2.15
C VAL A 89 7.95 -6.98 -0.88
N GLY A 90 8.73 -6.17 -0.15
CA GLY A 90 9.38 -6.56 1.10
C GLY A 90 8.71 -6.00 2.35
N VAL A 91 7.89 -4.96 2.21
CA VAL A 91 7.14 -4.30 3.30
C VAL A 91 5.79 -3.81 2.78
N SER A 92 4.76 -3.74 3.63
CA SER A 92 3.43 -3.31 3.24
C SER A 92 2.92 -2.13 4.07
N ILE A 93 2.17 -1.24 3.44
CA ILE A 93 1.47 -0.11 4.07
C ILE A 93 0.02 -0.16 3.63
N THR A 94 -0.89 -0.37 4.57
CA THR A 94 -2.33 -0.29 4.33
C THR A 94 -2.81 1.14 4.58
N VAL A 95 -3.63 1.67 3.69
CA VAL A 95 -4.18 3.04 3.80
C VAL A 95 -5.68 3.03 3.62
N THR A 96 -6.41 3.85 4.39
CA THR A 96 -7.84 4.06 4.15
C THR A 96 -8.38 5.36 4.73
N PRO A 97 -9.35 5.99 4.05
CA PRO A 97 -10.13 7.07 4.61
C PRO A 97 -11.37 6.60 5.40
N CYS A 98 -11.68 5.30 5.46
CA CYS A 98 -13.00 4.82 5.88
C CYS A 98 -12.97 3.53 6.73
N TRP A 99 -14.15 3.07 7.13
CA TRP A 99 -14.32 1.74 7.71
C TRP A 99 -14.04 0.67 6.67
N CYS A 100 -13.39 -0.42 7.07
CA CYS A 100 -13.24 -1.63 6.24
C CYS A 100 -13.40 -2.88 7.12
N TYR A 101 -13.55 -4.04 6.48
CA TYR A 101 -13.84 -5.31 7.17
C TYR A 101 -12.59 -5.99 7.72
N GLY A 102 -11.90 -5.34 8.65
CA GLY A 102 -10.79 -5.85 9.46
C GLY A 102 -10.01 -7.05 8.88
N SER A 103 -10.30 -8.25 9.39
CA SER A 103 -9.61 -9.49 9.01
C SER A 103 -9.81 -9.93 7.55
N GLU A 104 -10.86 -9.47 6.87
CA GLU A 104 -11.06 -9.73 5.44
C GLU A 104 -10.08 -8.93 4.56
N THR A 105 -9.60 -7.78 5.05
CA THR A 105 -8.80 -6.83 4.26
C THR A 105 -7.36 -6.72 4.73
N MET A 106 -7.02 -7.25 5.91
CA MET A 106 -5.66 -7.16 6.48
C MET A 106 -4.61 -7.93 5.66
N ASP A 107 -3.34 -7.54 5.81
CA ASP A 107 -2.20 -8.29 5.29
C ASP A 107 -1.88 -9.42 6.28
N MET A 108 -2.13 -10.66 5.86
CA MET A 108 -1.97 -11.84 6.70
C MET A 108 -0.56 -12.44 6.65
N ASN A 109 0.36 -11.90 5.84
CA ASN A 109 1.71 -12.45 5.73
C ASN A 109 2.51 -12.16 7.01
N PRO A 110 2.90 -13.18 7.80
CA PRO A 110 3.57 -12.96 9.08
C PRO A 110 5.02 -12.46 8.92
N TYR A 111 5.62 -12.58 7.74
CA TYR A 111 7.02 -12.24 7.48
C TYR A 111 7.21 -10.83 6.90
N THR A 112 6.14 -10.20 6.41
CA THR A 112 6.20 -8.83 5.87
C THR A 112 6.06 -7.81 7.00
N PRO A 113 7.05 -6.93 7.24
CA PRO A 113 6.84 -5.75 8.07
C PRO A 113 5.69 -4.92 7.49
N LYS A 114 4.70 -4.63 8.33
CA LYS A 114 3.43 -4.04 7.90
C LYS A 114 3.06 -2.84 8.77
N ALA A 115 2.51 -1.82 8.13
CA ALA A 115 1.97 -0.63 8.79
C ALA A 115 0.55 -0.35 8.29
N VAL A 116 -0.23 0.38 9.09
CA VAL A 116 -1.57 0.83 8.74
C VAL A 116 -1.69 2.32 9.01
N TRP A 117 -2.21 3.07 8.03
CA TRP A 117 -2.57 4.48 8.17
C TRP A 117 -4.06 4.66 7.91
N GLY A 118 -4.81 4.84 9.00
CA GLY A 118 -6.21 5.28 8.94
C GLY A 118 -6.28 6.81 8.94
N PHE A 119 -6.99 7.39 7.98
CA PHE A 119 -7.20 8.84 7.92
C PHE A 119 -8.00 9.31 9.14
N ASN A 120 -7.50 10.36 9.81
CA ASN A 120 -8.20 11.00 10.92
C ASN A 120 -9.19 12.05 10.38
N GLY A 121 -10.27 11.57 9.77
CA GLY A 121 -11.40 12.36 9.28
C GLY A 121 -12.68 12.03 10.05
N SER A 122 -13.70 12.88 9.91
CA SER A 122 -14.97 12.74 10.65
C SER A 122 -16.07 12.06 9.84
N GLU A 123 -16.04 12.26 8.52
CA GLU A 123 -17.07 11.85 7.56
C GLU A 123 -17.10 10.33 7.36
N ARG A 124 -15.91 9.71 7.47
CA ARG A 124 -15.69 8.29 7.33
C ARG A 124 -14.66 7.84 8.36
N PRO A 125 -14.88 6.70 9.04
CA PRO A 125 -14.14 6.39 10.26
C PRO A 125 -12.83 5.63 9.98
N GLY A 126 -11.90 6.24 9.23
CA GLY A 126 -10.60 5.64 8.91
C GLY A 126 -9.75 5.26 10.12
N ALA A 127 -9.73 6.12 11.15
CA ALA A 127 -9.05 5.82 12.42
C ALA A 127 -9.70 4.67 13.22
N VAL A 128 -10.99 4.40 13.01
CA VAL A 128 -11.67 3.25 13.64
C VAL A 128 -11.24 1.95 12.96
N TYR A 129 -11.10 1.94 11.63
CA TYR A 129 -10.48 0.80 10.95
C TYR A 129 -9.06 0.55 11.49
N LEU A 130 -8.24 1.60 11.61
CA LEU A 130 -6.88 1.49 12.16
C LEU A 130 -6.82 0.81 13.53
N ALA A 131 -7.76 1.12 14.43
CA ALA A 131 -7.80 0.52 15.77
C ALA A 131 -8.33 -0.92 15.78
N ALA A 132 -9.02 -1.34 14.72
CA ALA A 132 -9.62 -2.66 14.60
C ALA A 132 -8.68 -3.72 13.99
N VAL A 133 -7.53 -3.31 13.43
CA VAL A 133 -6.58 -4.18 12.71
C VAL A 133 -5.17 -4.18 13.28
#